data_AF-A0A167FQP4-F1
#
_entry.id   AF-A0A167FQP4-F1
#
_cell.length_a   1.000
_cell.length_b   1.000
_cell.length_c   1.000
_cell.angle_alpha   90.00
_cell.angle_beta   90.00
_cell.angle_gamma   90.00
#
_symmetry.space_group_name_H-M   'P 1'
#
loop_
_entity.id
_entity.type
_entity.pdbx_description
1 polymer ?
#
loop_
_entity_poly.entity_id
_entity_poly.type
_entity_poly.pdbx_seq_one_letter_code
_entity_poly.pdbx_strand_id
1 'polypeptide(L)'
;MPRRPIRGRTRTLRVVNNIAPTTPSCAICLDDVAQAEEEVLQPCGHRFCRDCLKTHVSQTLEAGKLPISCPSCSADAAEDPTSVSREVANKLGLTEQQSKRWDELDLAHFSVQIECRKCNRSAYVDKAEYSAAHLILCPLPGCYHQWCKTCSKTVPFGGPKHDCEGMEELRTLMRQQGWKPCPTCKTNTEKLHGCNHITCTAPGCNTHWCYACGGVIAINPRSAREQHAAVEQHFSASCRLFGNPRDIMYPPMGDFERLARPMGLPGMRRPPPHRRGAMLYEM
;
A
#
# COMPACT_ATOMS: atom_id res chain seq x y z
N MET A 1 -91.64 30.94 -24.23
CA MET A 1 -90.24 31.23 -24.62
C MET A 1 -89.32 30.23 -23.91
N PRO A 2 -88.86 29.14 -24.54
CA PRO A 2 -87.91 28.23 -23.89
C PRO A 2 -86.47 28.68 -24.14
N ARG A 3 -85.65 28.65 -23.08
CA ARG A 3 -84.24 29.04 -23.06
C ARG A 3 -83.39 28.00 -23.80
N ARG A 4 -82.53 28.45 -24.72
CA ARG A 4 -81.54 27.59 -25.41
C ARG A 4 -80.39 27.22 -24.45
N PRO A 5 -79.88 25.97 -24.44
CA PRO A 5 -78.71 25.61 -23.65
C PRO A 5 -77.41 26.03 -24.35
N ILE A 6 -76.52 26.67 -23.59
CA ILE A 6 -75.15 27.01 -23.98
C ILE A 6 -74.30 25.74 -23.85
N ARG A 7 -73.76 25.20 -24.96
CA ARG A 7 -72.80 24.09 -24.93
C ARG A 7 -71.37 24.61 -25.01
N GLY A 8 -70.56 24.19 -24.03
CA GLY A 8 -69.23 24.71 -23.75
C GLY A 8 -68.19 24.38 -24.82
N ARG A 9 -67.28 25.34 -25.04
CA ARG A 9 -66.05 25.13 -25.82
C ARG A 9 -65.11 24.23 -25.02
N THR A 10 -65.02 22.96 -25.38
CA THR A 10 -63.93 22.08 -24.94
C THR A 10 -62.62 22.55 -25.58
N ARG A 11 -61.81 23.28 -24.80
CA ARG A 11 -60.40 23.52 -25.13
C ARG A 11 -59.61 22.28 -24.71
N THR A 12 -59.22 21.47 -25.68
CA THR A 12 -58.25 20.39 -25.46
C THR A 12 -56.87 21.00 -25.22
N LEU A 13 -56.29 20.76 -24.04
CA LEU A 13 -54.90 21.08 -23.73
C LEU A 13 -53.99 20.33 -24.72
N ARG A 14 -53.18 21.07 -25.50
CA ARG A 14 -52.05 20.50 -26.22
C ARG A 14 -50.91 20.33 -25.22
N VAL A 15 -50.65 19.10 -24.79
CA VAL A 15 -49.42 18.75 -24.07
C VAL A 15 -48.29 18.77 -25.09
N VAL A 16 -47.43 19.78 -25.00
CA VAL A 16 -46.17 19.83 -25.76
C VAL A 16 -45.14 19.11 -24.88
N ASN A 17 -44.86 17.85 -25.17
CA ASN A 17 -43.72 17.16 -24.56
C ASN A 17 -42.44 17.81 -25.09
N ASN A 18 -41.90 18.77 -24.34
CA ASN A 18 -40.56 19.29 -24.54
C ASN A 18 -39.58 18.21 -24.08
N ILE A 19 -39.24 17.30 -24.99
CA ILE A 19 -38.07 16.43 -24.82
C ILE A 19 -36.88 17.28 -25.29
N ALA A 20 -36.32 18.06 -24.37
CA ALA A 20 -35.01 18.63 -24.60
C ALA A 20 -34.02 17.46 -24.81
N PRO A 21 -33.08 17.55 -25.76
CA PRO A 21 -32.02 16.55 -25.86
C PRO A 21 -31.24 16.58 -24.55
N THR A 22 -31.29 15.48 -23.78
CA THR A 22 -30.44 15.31 -22.61
C THR A 22 -29.01 15.24 -23.10
N THR A 23 -28.27 16.34 -22.95
CA THR A 23 -26.83 16.37 -23.19
C THR A 23 -26.18 15.33 -22.28
N PRO A 24 -25.32 14.44 -22.81
CA PRO A 24 -24.64 13.48 -21.97
C PRO A 24 -23.67 14.21 -21.03
N SER A 25 -23.74 13.95 -19.72
CA SER A 25 -22.90 14.61 -18.71
C SER A 25 -21.73 13.74 -18.27
N CYS A 26 -20.64 14.38 -17.83
CA CYS A 26 -19.45 13.71 -17.29
C CYS A 26 -19.71 13.19 -15.88
N ALA A 27 -19.40 11.92 -15.61
CA ALA A 27 -19.61 11.35 -14.27
C ALA A 27 -18.66 11.88 -13.17
N ILE A 28 -17.66 12.70 -13.52
CA ILE A 28 -16.72 13.31 -12.57
C ILE A 28 -17.06 14.77 -12.29
N CYS A 29 -17.07 15.62 -13.32
CA CYS A 29 -17.34 17.06 -13.14
C CYS A 29 -18.81 17.44 -13.24
N LEU A 30 -19.68 16.52 -13.70
CA LEU A 30 -21.11 16.75 -13.93
C LEU A 30 -21.43 17.77 -15.03
N ASP A 31 -20.42 18.24 -15.77
CA ASP A 31 -20.60 19.15 -16.91
C ASP A 31 -21.12 18.40 -18.16
N ASP A 32 -21.83 19.13 -19.01
CA ASP A 32 -22.27 18.66 -20.32
C ASP A 32 -21.06 18.37 -21.21
N VAL A 33 -21.03 17.16 -21.78
CA VAL A 33 -19.95 16.74 -22.68
C VAL A 33 -20.48 16.78 -24.10
N ALA A 34 -19.80 17.52 -24.97
CA ALA A 34 -20.08 17.45 -26.39
C ALA A 34 -19.74 16.03 -26.89
N GLN A 35 -20.55 15.47 -27.79
CA GLN A 35 -20.34 14.13 -28.36
C GLN A 35 -18.94 13.91 -29.00
N ALA A 36 -18.21 14.98 -29.33
CA ALA A 36 -16.85 14.90 -29.87
C ALA A 36 -15.75 14.77 -28.80
N GLU A 37 -16.07 15.04 -27.54
CA GLU A 37 -15.12 15.10 -26.42
C GLU A 37 -15.47 14.11 -25.30
N GLU A 38 -16.38 13.18 -25.58
CA GLU A 38 -16.78 12.13 -24.65
C GLU A 38 -15.91 10.88 -24.79
N GLU A 39 -15.47 10.35 -23.65
CA GLU A 39 -14.82 9.05 -23.56
C GLU A 39 -15.74 8.12 -22.79
N VAL A 40 -16.16 7.04 -23.44
CA VAL A 40 -17.00 6.01 -22.84
C VAL A 40 -16.16 4.77 -22.63
N LEU A 41 -15.97 4.39 -21.36
CA LEU A 41 -15.23 3.17 -21.02
C LEU A 41 -16.13 1.95 -21.25
N GLN A 42 -15.59 0.95 -21.95
CA GLN A 42 -16.27 -0.32 -22.22
C GLN A 42 -15.59 -1.44 -21.44
N PRO A 43 -16.35 -2.40 -20.87
CA PRO A 43 -17.79 -2.62 -21.05
C PRO A 43 -18.72 -1.87 -20.08
N CYS A 44 -18.21 -1.15 -19.07
CA CYS A 44 -19.08 -0.54 -18.05
C CYS A 44 -20.02 0.57 -18.56
N GLY A 45 -19.72 1.19 -19.70
CA GLY A 45 -20.54 2.24 -20.31
C GLY A 45 -20.44 3.61 -19.62
N HIS A 46 -19.55 3.78 -18.63
CA HIS A 46 -19.39 5.05 -17.93
C HIS A 46 -18.72 6.11 -18.80
N ARG A 47 -19.22 7.34 -18.68
CA ARG A 47 -18.88 8.46 -19.57
C ARG A 47 -18.15 9.56 -18.82
N PHE A 48 -17.09 10.07 -19.44
CA PHE A 48 -16.25 11.13 -18.90
C PHE A 48 -15.89 12.13 -20.00
N CYS A 49 -15.69 13.40 -19.63
CA CYS A 49 -14.99 14.32 -20.52
C CYS A 49 -13.50 13.94 -20.56
N ARG A 50 -12.84 14.25 -21.68
CA ARG A 50 -11.42 13.92 -21.92
C ARG A 50 -10.49 14.45 -20.81
N ASP A 51 -10.73 15.65 -20.31
CA ASP A 51 -9.89 16.27 -19.29
C ASP A 51 -9.98 15.57 -17.93
N CYS A 52 -11.19 15.21 -17.49
CA CYS A 52 -11.36 14.47 -16.24
C CYS A 52 -10.73 13.08 -16.32
N LEU A 53 -10.94 12.35 -17.42
CA LEU A 53 -10.35 11.01 -17.56
C LEU A 53 -8.83 11.07 -17.67
N LYS A 54 -8.28 12.04 -18.40
CA LYS A 54 -6.83 12.27 -18.49
C LYS A 54 -6.21 12.57 -17.13
N THR A 55 -6.87 13.43 -16.34
CA THR A 55 -6.41 13.81 -15.01
C THR A 55 -6.42 12.59 -14.07
N HIS A 56 -7.50 11.81 -14.07
CA HIS A 56 -7.60 10.57 -13.29
C HIS A 56 -6.50 9.56 -13.65
N VAL A 57 -6.27 9.33 -14.95
CA VAL A 57 -5.20 8.44 -15.44
C VAL A 57 -3.84 8.93 -14.96
N SER A 58 -3.56 10.23 -15.11
CA SER A 58 -2.29 10.84 -14.71
C SER A 58 -2.03 10.67 -13.21
N GLN A 59 -3.01 11.00 -12.37
CA GLN A 59 -2.91 10.88 -10.92
C GLN A 59 -2.77 9.42 -10.46
N THR A 60 -3.47 8.49 -11.11
CA THR A 60 -3.41 7.06 -10.78
C THR A 60 -2.04 6.46 -11.13
N LEU A 61 -1.45 6.88 -12.26
CA LEU A 61 -0.08 6.51 -12.65
C LEU A 61 0.95 7.09 -11.69
N GLU A 62 0.82 8.36 -11.31
CA GLU A 62 1.71 9.00 -10.33
C GLU A 62 1.68 8.25 -9.00
N ALA A 63 0.48 7.86 -8.53
CA ALA A 63 0.28 7.02 -7.36
C ALA A 63 0.82 5.58 -7.50
N GLY A 64 1.30 5.18 -8.68
CA GLY A 64 1.92 3.87 -8.92
C GLY A 64 0.91 2.72 -8.96
N LYS A 65 -0.33 2.97 -9.36
CA LYS A 65 -1.41 1.97 -9.38
C LYS A 65 -1.75 1.53 -10.80
N LEU A 66 -1.61 0.24 -11.07
CA LEU A 66 -2.19 -0.46 -12.23
C LEU A 66 -2.90 -1.74 -11.76
N PRO A 67 -4.00 -2.15 -12.43
CA PRO A 67 -4.69 -1.47 -13.53
C PRO A 67 -5.41 -0.18 -13.06
N ILE A 68 -5.57 0.80 -13.96
CA ILE A 68 -6.33 2.04 -13.66
C ILE A 68 -7.82 1.72 -13.76
N SER A 69 -8.50 1.58 -12.62
CA SER A 69 -9.94 1.31 -12.59
C SER A 69 -10.76 2.53 -13.02
N CYS A 70 -11.91 2.27 -13.65
CA CYS A 70 -12.92 3.25 -13.99
C CYS A 70 -13.35 4.02 -12.71
N PRO A 71 -13.33 5.37 -12.73
CA PRO A 71 -13.71 6.19 -11.58
C PRO A 71 -15.10 5.86 -11.03
N SER A 72 -16.08 5.73 -11.92
CA SER A 72 -17.47 5.43 -11.54
C SER A 72 -17.63 4.00 -11.02
N CYS A 73 -17.06 2.98 -11.69
CA CYS A 73 -17.09 1.61 -11.17
C CYS A 73 -16.43 1.49 -9.79
N SER A 74 -15.36 2.25 -9.57
CA SER A 74 -14.64 2.26 -8.29
C SER A 74 -15.46 2.94 -7.20
N ALA A 75 -16.19 4.02 -7.54
CA ALA A 75 -17.11 4.69 -6.63
C ALA A 75 -18.34 3.83 -6.29
N ASP A 76 -18.87 3.11 -7.28
CA ASP A 76 -20.00 2.19 -7.13
C ASP A 76 -19.61 0.84 -6.52
N ALA A 77 -18.31 0.64 -6.30
CA ALA A 77 -17.76 -0.55 -5.68
C ALA A 77 -18.10 -1.85 -6.44
N ALA A 78 -18.08 -1.78 -7.77
CA ALA A 78 -18.36 -2.89 -8.65
C ALA A 78 -17.37 -4.06 -8.41
N GLU A 79 -17.86 -5.30 -8.51
CA GLU A 79 -17.02 -6.48 -8.27
C GLU A 79 -15.87 -6.64 -9.27
N ASP A 80 -16.07 -6.15 -10.50
CA ASP A 80 -15.06 -6.12 -11.56
C ASP A 80 -15.06 -4.75 -12.26
N PRO A 81 -14.37 -3.75 -11.68
CA PRO A 81 -14.28 -2.42 -12.26
C PRO A 81 -13.56 -2.48 -13.60
N THR A 82 -14.21 -2.00 -14.65
CA THR A 82 -13.57 -1.83 -15.97
C THR A 82 -12.30 -1.00 -15.84
N SER A 83 -11.19 -1.49 -16.38
CA SER A 83 -9.93 -0.76 -16.40
C SER A 83 -9.81 0.14 -17.63
N VAL A 84 -9.10 1.25 -17.49
CA VAL A 84 -8.69 2.09 -18.62
C VAL A 84 -7.56 1.38 -19.36
N SER A 85 -7.79 1.07 -20.64
CA SER A 85 -6.80 0.38 -21.47
C SER A 85 -5.67 1.32 -21.89
N ARG A 86 -4.54 0.72 -22.31
CA ARG A 86 -3.38 1.46 -22.83
C ARG A 86 -3.76 2.32 -24.03
N GLU A 87 -4.63 1.82 -24.89
CA GLU A 87 -5.11 2.51 -26.10
C GLU A 87 -5.94 3.75 -25.75
N VAL A 88 -6.86 3.63 -24.79
CA VAL A 88 -7.67 4.77 -24.31
C VAL A 88 -6.74 5.81 -23.68
N ALA A 89 -5.81 5.39 -22.84
CA ALA A 89 -4.87 6.30 -22.20
C ALA A 89 -3.99 7.04 -23.23
N ASN A 90 -3.52 6.36 -24.28
CA ASN A 90 -2.76 6.99 -25.37
C ASN A 90 -3.60 8.02 -26.14
N LYS A 91 -4.88 7.72 -26.40
CA LYS A 91 -5.81 8.67 -27.06
C LYS A 91 -6.05 9.94 -26.23
N LEU A 92 -5.89 9.89 -24.91
CA LEU A 92 -5.98 11.06 -24.02
C LEU A 92 -4.74 11.96 -24.07
N GLY A 93 -3.69 11.56 -24.78
CA GLY A 93 -2.46 12.34 -24.93
C GLY A 93 -1.57 12.27 -23.69
N LEU A 94 -1.24 11.04 -23.26
CA LEU A 94 -0.18 10.77 -22.28
C LEU A 94 1.16 11.35 -22.76
N THR A 95 1.95 11.87 -21.83
CA THR A 95 3.33 12.28 -22.12
C THR A 95 4.24 11.05 -22.28
N GLU A 96 5.44 11.24 -22.85
CA GLU A 96 6.44 10.17 -22.96
C GLU A 96 6.84 9.61 -21.58
N GLN A 97 6.94 10.47 -20.56
CA GLN A 97 7.25 10.07 -19.19
C GLN A 97 6.14 9.21 -18.59
N GLN A 98 4.88 9.63 -18.74
CA GLN A 98 3.73 8.84 -18.27
C GLN A 98 3.63 7.51 -19.01
N SER A 99 4.00 7.49 -20.29
CA SER A 99 4.04 6.27 -21.09
C SER A 99 5.08 5.29 -20.57
N LYS A 100 6.32 5.72 -20.32
CA LYS A 100 7.37 4.89 -19.71
C LYS A 100 6.95 4.36 -18.34
N ARG A 101 6.35 5.21 -17.51
CA ARG A 101 5.87 4.82 -16.18
C ARG A 101 4.77 3.76 -16.24
N TRP A 102 3.86 3.84 -17.23
CA TRP A 102 2.88 2.79 -17.45
C TRP A 102 3.57 1.46 -17.77
N ASP A 103 4.51 1.45 -18.71
CA ASP A 103 5.20 0.23 -19.14
C ASP A 103 6.00 -0.41 -17.99
N GLU A 104 6.64 0.42 -17.15
CA GLU A 104 7.34 -0.02 -15.94
C GLU A 104 6.39 -0.67 -14.92
N LEU A 105 5.23 -0.04 -14.65
CA LEU A 105 4.24 -0.56 -13.71
C LEU A 105 3.57 -1.84 -14.23
N ASP A 106 3.33 -1.91 -15.54
CA ASP A 106 2.73 -3.07 -16.20
C ASP A 106 3.69 -4.27 -16.14
N LEU A 107 4.98 -4.03 -16.43
CA LEU A 107 6.03 -5.02 -16.27
C LEU A 107 6.20 -5.47 -14.81
N ALA A 108 6.06 -4.55 -13.84
CA ALA A 108 6.13 -4.83 -12.41
C ALA A 108 4.95 -5.66 -11.87
N HIS A 109 3.86 -5.78 -12.64
CA HIS A 109 2.76 -6.67 -12.30
C HIS A 109 3.21 -8.14 -12.32
N PHE A 110 3.98 -8.52 -13.35
CA PHE A 110 4.40 -9.90 -13.60
C PHE A 110 5.85 -10.19 -13.18
N SER A 111 6.70 -9.17 -13.14
CA SER A 111 8.13 -9.35 -12.90
C SER A 111 8.67 -8.50 -11.76
N VAL A 112 9.77 -8.97 -11.16
CA VAL A 112 10.52 -8.25 -10.14
C VAL A 112 11.93 -8.02 -10.67
N GLN A 113 12.41 -6.78 -10.57
CA GLN A 113 13.80 -6.48 -10.86
C GLN A 113 14.67 -6.92 -9.67
N ILE A 114 15.62 -7.81 -9.91
CA ILE A 114 16.61 -8.27 -8.94
C ILE A 114 17.99 -7.76 -9.33
N GLU A 115 18.82 -7.44 -8.34
CA GLU A 115 20.20 -7.03 -8.53
C GLU A 115 21.15 -8.06 -7.90
N CYS A 116 22.10 -8.57 -8.69
CA CYS A 116 23.08 -9.54 -8.21
C CYS A 116 24.22 -8.84 -7.45
N ARG A 117 24.44 -9.24 -6.19
CA ARG A 117 25.48 -8.65 -5.32
C ARG A 117 26.93 -8.98 -5.69
N LYS A 118 27.14 -9.89 -6.66
CA LYS A 118 28.47 -10.23 -7.15
C LYS A 118 28.82 -9.52 -8.45
N CYS A 119 27.88 -9.43 -9.40
CA CYS A 119 28.14 -8.78 -10.69
C CYS A 119 27.53 -7.39 -10.83
N ASN A 120 26.77 -6.91 -9.84
CA ASN A 120 26.09 -5.60 -9.82
C ASN A 120 25.30 -5.30 -11.10
N ARG A 121 24.66 -6.35 -11.63
CA ARG A 121 23.79 -6.26 -12.80
C ARG A 121 22.38 -6.64 -12.38
N SER A 122 21.41 -5.98 -12.99
CA SER A 122 19.99 -6.18 -12.73
C SER A 122 19.34 -7.04 -13.82
N ALA A 123 18.35 -7.82 -13.42
CA ALA A 123 17.54 -8.63 -14.33
C ALA A 123 16.08 -8.64 -13.84
N TYR A 124 15.14 -8.73 -14.76
CA TYR A 124 13.74 -8.99 -14.42
C TYR A 124 13.52 -10.50 -14.35
N VAL A 125 12.93 -10.95 -13.26
CA VAL A 125 12.54 -12.35 -13.04
C VAL A 125 11.05 -12.45 -12.78
N ASP A 126 10.47 -13.62 -13.03
CA ASP A 126 9.07 -13.87 -12.74
C ASP A 126 8.76 -13.69 -11.25
N LYS A 127 7.67 -12.98 -10.94
CA LYS A 127 7.29 -12.65 -9.57
C LYS A 127 6.82 -13.87 -8.78
N ALA A 128 6.16 -14.84 -9.41
CA ALA A 128 5.72 -16.06 -8.74
C ALA A 128 6.92 -16.93 -8.36
N GLU A 129 7.87 -17.11 -9.29
CA GLU A 129 9.13 -17.82 -9.04
C GLU A 129 9.98 -17.13 -7.96
N TYR A 130 10.16 -15.82 -8.06
CA TYR A 130 10.86 -15.02 -7.06
C TYR A 130 10.20 -15.12 -5.67
N SER A 131 8.88 -15.15 -5.61
CA SER A 131 8.13 -15.26 -4.36
C SER A 131 8.30 -16.64 -3.71
N ALA A 132 8.27 -17.71 -4.50
CA ALA A 132 8.45 -19.08 -4.03
C ALA A 132 9.90 -19.40 -3.61
N ALA A 133 10.89 -18.79 -4.26
CA ALA A 133 12.30 -19.05 -4.00
C ALA A 133 12.80 -18.42 -2.67
N HIS A 134 13.58 -19.17 -1.90
CA HIS A 134 14.33 -18.65 -0.73
C HIS A 134 15.77 -18.27 -1.08
N LEU A 135 16.35 -18.96 -2.06
CA LEU A 135 17.67 -18.71 -2.62
C LEU A 135 17.51 -18.29 -4.07
N ILE A 136 18.20 -17.23 -4.45
CA ILE A 136 18.21 -16.70 -5.81
C ILE A 136 19.55 -17.03 -6.43
N LEU A 137 19.52 -17.64 -7.62
CA LEU A 137 20.66 -17.78 -8.50
C LEU A 137 20.66 -16.61 -9.48
N CYS A 138 21.81 -15.99 -9.72
CA CYS A 138 21.92 -14.92 -10.70
C CYS A 138 21.46 -15.43 -12.08
N PRO A 139 20.43 -14.83 -12.70
CA PRO A 139 19.91 -15.28 -13.99
C PRO A 139 20.77 -14.85 -15.18
N LEU A 140 21.79 -14.02 -14.94
CA LEU A 140 22.60 -13.44 -16.00
C LEU A 140 23.72 -14.39 -16.43
N PRO A 141 23.98 -14.52 -17.74
CA PRO A 141 25.03 -15.39 -18.25
C PRO A 141 26.40 -14.96 -17.68
N GLY A 142 27.22 -15.97 -17.38
CA GLY A 142 28.55 -15.78 -16.80
C GLY A 142 28.58 -15.48 -15.30
N CYS A 143 27.43 -15.48 -14.60
CA CYS A 143 27.38 -15.33 -13.16
C CYS A 143 26.61 -16.47 -12.50
N TYR A 144 27.29 -17.27 -11.67
CA TYR A 144 26.68 -18.37 -10.90
C TYR A 144 26.57 -18.03 -9.42
N HIS A 145 26.32 -16.75 -9.11
CA HIS A 145 26.21 -16.31 -7.73
C HIS A 145 24.85 -16.70 -7.15
N GLN A 146 24.85 -17.35 -5.99
CA GLN A 146 23.64 -17.70 -5.24
C GLN A 146 23.61 -16.94 -3.91
N TRP A 147 22.46 -16.34 -3.59
CA TRP A 147 22.26 -15.61 -2.34
C TRP A 147 20.86 -15.84 -1.77
N CYS A 148 20.71 -15.62 -0.47
CA CYS A 148 19.40 -15.66 0.18
C CYS A 148 18.59 -14.42 -0.17
N LYS A 149 17.35 -14.60 -0.64
CA LYS A 149 16.41 -13.51 -0.91
C LYS A 149 16.20 -12.61 0.30
N THR A 150 16.09 -13.21 1.48
CA THR A 150 15.69 -12.54 2.71
C THR A 150 16.83 -11.77 3.37
N CYS A 151 17.99 -12.41 3.56
CA CYS A 151 19.11 -11.79 4.26
C CYS A 151 20.21 -11.27 3.33
N SER A 152 20.09 -11.47 2.02
CA SER A 152 21.09 -11.09 1.00
C SER A 152 22.49 -11.69 1.17
N LYS A 153 22.68 -12.65 2.09
CA LYS A 153 23.97 -13.34 2.27
C LYS A 153 24.20 -14.35 1.15
N THR A 154 25.44 -14.44 0.68
CA THR A 154 25.89 -15.48 -0.25
C THR A 154 25.72 -16.85 0.36
N VAL A 155 25.10 -17.77 -0.38
CA VAL A 155 24.91 -19.16 0.07
C VAL A 155 25.60 -20.10 -0.91
N PRO A 156 26.59 -20.91 -0.49
CA PRO A 156 27.26 -21.85 -1.38
C PRO A 156 26.32 -22.97 -1.83
N PHE A 157 26.55 -23.51 -3.04
CA PHE A 157 25.82 -24.67 -3.55
C PHE A 157 26.12 -25.92 -2.71
N GLY A 158 25.08 -26.70 -2.39
CA GLY A 158 25.23 -27.94 -1.62
C GLY A 158 25.69 -27.74 -0.17
N GLY A 159 25.68 -26.50 0.34
CA GLY A 159 25.99 -26.20 1.74
C GLY A 159 24.90 -26.64 2.72
N PRO A 160 25.14 -26.48 4.04
CA PRO A 160 24.11 -26.69 5.05
C PRO A 160 22.89 -25.80 4.78
N LYS A 161 21.71 -26.22 5.25
CA LYS A 161 20.48 -25.42 5.15
C LYS A 161 20.76 -24.02 5.70
N HIS A 162 20.62 -23.02 4.86
CA HIS A 162 20.83 -21.63 5.24
C HIS A 162 19.70 -21.19 6.18
N ASP A 163 20.05 -20.84 7.41
CA ASP A 163 19.17 -20.14 8.34
C ASP A 163 19.58 -18.66 8.41
N CYS A 164 18.58 -17.77 8.43
CA CYS A 164 18.78 -16.34 8.40
C CYS A 164 19.14 -15.81 9.79
N GLU A 165 20.38 -16.06 10.23
CA GLU A 165 20.90 -15.73 11.58
C GLU A 165 20.82 -14.22 11.93
N GLY A 166 20.71 -13.34 10.95
CA GLY A 166 20.61 -11.88 11.15
C GLY A 166 19.21 -11.36 11.51
N MET A 167 18.20 -12.23 11.65
CA MET A 167 16.84 -11.78 11.97
C MET A 167 16.58 -11.64 13.47
N GLU A 168 17.43 -12.17 14.35
CA GLU A 168 17.17 -12.12 15.80
C GLU A 168 17.34 -10.71 16.38
N GLU A 169 18.28 -9.92 15.88
CA GLU A 169 18.42 -8.51 16.25
C GLU A 169 17.19 -7.72 15.79
N LEU A 170 16.76 -7.91 14.54
CA LEU A 170 15.55 -7.28 14.00
C LEU A 170 14.29 -7.73 14.75
N ARG A 171 14.15 -9.02 15.06
CA ARG A 171 13.04 -9.55 15.88
C ARG A 171 13.04 -8.97 17.28
N THR A 172 14.21 -8.81 17.87
CA THR A 172 14.36 -8.20 19.19
C THR A 172 13.96 -6.74 19.16
N LEU A 173 14.41 -5.99 18.16
CA LEU A 173 14.00 -4.61 17.94
C LEU A 173 12.49 -4.50 17.69
N MET A 174 11.91 -5.38 16.88
CA MET A 174 10.46 -5.42 16.62
C MET A 174 9.67 -5.68 17.91
N ARG A 175 10.15 -6.58 18.78
CA ARG A 175 9.53 -6.81 20.10
C ARG A 175 9.64 -5.59 21.01
N GLN A 176 10.80 -4.94 21.04
CA GLN A 176 11.06 -3.75 21.87
C GLN A 176 10.22 -2.54 21.43
N GLN A 177 10.11 -2.31 20.12
CA GLN A 177 9.34 -1.21 19.54
C GLN A 177 7.85 -1.53 19.35
N GLY A 178 7.45 -2.79 19.61
CA GLY A 178 6.08 -3.25 19.35
C GLY A 178 5.68 -3.25 17.88
N TRP A 179 6.65 -3.29 16.95
CA TRP A 179 6.41 -3.40 15.51
C TRP A 179 5.87 -4.77 15.16
N LYS A 180 4.90 -4.81 14.24
CA LYS A 180 4.24 -6.06 13.85
C LYS A 180 4.27 -6.24 12.34
N PRO A 181 4.55 -7.45 11.83
CA PRO A 181 4.50 -7.71 10.40
C PRO A 181 3.06 -7.80 9.92
N CYS A 182 2.78 -7.28 8.74
CA CYS A 182 1.50 -7.51 8.06
C CYS A 182 1.24 -9.02 7.94
N PRO A 183 0.04 -9.53 8.27
CA PRO A 183 -0.24 -10.96 8.20
C PRO A 183 -0.14 -11.53 6.77
N THR A 184 -0.36 -10.69 5.75
CA THR A 184 -0.32 -11.09 4.34
C THR A 184 1.09 -10.98 3.74
N CYS A 185 1.61 -9.76 3.55
CA CYS A 185 2.88 -9.54 2.86
C CYS A 185 4.13 -9.57 3.75
N LYS A 186 3.95 -9.69 5.08
CA LYS A 186 5.02 -9.68 6.09
C LYS A 186 5.83 -8.39 6.18
N THR A 187 5.40 -7.30 5.52
CA THR A 187 6.01 -5.98 5.70
C THR A 187 5.91 -5.54 7.16
N ASN A 188 7.05 -5.24 7.78
CA ASN A 188 7.12 -4.72 9.14
C ASN A 188 6.40 -3.38 9.22
N THR A 189 5.47 -3.26 10.16
CA THR A 189 4.61 -2.10 10.31
C THR A 189 4.76 -1.55 11.72
N GLU A 190 4.99 -0.25 11.81
CA GLU A 190 4.91 0.52 13.04
C GLU A 190 3.55 1.23 13.09
N LYS A 191 2.92 1.24 14.26
CA LYS A 191 1.70 2.01 14.51
C LYS A 191 2.04 3.23 15.37
N LEU A 192 1.80 4.42 14.83
CA LEU A 192 2.07 5.67 15.54
C LEU A 192 1.03 5.98 16.62
N HIS A 193 -0.27 6.03 16.27
CA HIS A 193 -1.37 6.30 17.19
C HIS A 193 -2.72 5.89 16.56
N GLY A 194 -3.82 6.00 17.32
CA GLY A 194 -5.18 5.79 16.81
C GLY A 194 -5.75 4.39 17.01
N CYS A 195 -6.70 4.00 16.18
CA CYS A 195 -7.41 2.73 16.28
C CYS A 195 -6.53 1.53 15.90
N ASN A 196 -6.92 0.33 16.30
CA ASN A 196 -6.24 -0.92 16.00
C ASN A 196 -6.54 -1.44 14.60
N HIS A 197 -7.51 -0.85 13.89
CA HIS A 197 -7.73 -1.11 12.47
C HIS A 197 -6.71 -0.34 11.65
N ILE A 198 -5.82 -1.04 10.96
CA ILE A 198 -4.87 -0.41 10.03
C ILE A 198 -4.89 -1.09 8.67
N THR A 199 -4.43 -0.37 7.64
CA THR A 199 -4.26 -0.88 6.28
C THR A 199 -2.78 -0.98 5.96
N CYS A 200 -2.35 -2.11 5.39
CA CYS A 200 -0.98 -2.28 4.96
C CYS A 200 -0.61 -1.30 3.84
N THR A 201 0.48 -0.56 4.02
CA THR A 201 0.98 0.44 3.07
C THR A 201 1.92 -0.15 2.02
N ALA A 202 2.25 -1.44 2.12
CA ALA A 202 3.10 -2.11 1.14
C ALA A 202 2.41 -2.12 -0.24
N PRO A 203 3.13 -1.77 -1.33
CA PRO A 203 2.57 -1.77 -2.67
C PRO A 203 1.92 -3.11 -3.03
N GLY A 204 0.65 -3.08 -3.42
CA GLY A 204 -0.11 -4.26 -3.85
C GLY A 204 -0.65 -5.19 -2.75
N CYS A 205 -0.47 -4.86 -1.46
CA CYS A 205 -0.97 -5.71 -0.36
C CYS A 205 -2.42 -5.37 0.04
N ASN A 206 -2.71 -4.08 0.27
CA ASN A 206 -4.01 -3.51 0.69
C ASN A 206 -4.82 -4.38 1.68
N THR A 207 -4.13 -5.04 2.60
CA THR A 207 -4.75 -5.85 3.65
C THR A 207 -5.14 -4.94 4.81
N HIS A 208 -6.41 -4.98 5.21
CA HIS A 208 -6.91 -4.39 6.44
C HIS A 208 -6.73 -5.42 7.55
N TRP A 209 -6.07 -5.04 8.64
CA TRP A 209 -5.76 -5.96 9.73
C TRP A 209 -5.75 -5.26 11.08
N CYS A 210 -5.91 -6.04 12.14
CA CYS A 210 -5.91 -5.55 13.50
C CYS A 210 -4.48 -5.54 14.06
N TYR A 211 -3.95 -4.36 14.36
CA TYR A 211 -2.61 -4.23 14.95
C TYR A 211 -2.52 -4.86 16.34
N ALA A 212 -3.63 -4.94 17.09
CA ALA A 212 -3.61 -5.52 18.44
C ALA A 212 -3.38 -7.04 18.40
N CYS A 213 -4.21 -7.78 17.67
CA CYS A 213 -4.14 -9.25 17.62
C CYS A 213 -3.34 -9.80 16.43
N GLY A 214 -3.03 -8.99 15.43
CA GLY A 214 -2.39 -9.43 14.17
C GLY A 214 -3.34 -10.11 13.19
N GLY A 215 -4.64 -10.17 13.49
CA GLY A 215 -5.65 -10.83 12.67
C GLY A 215 -5.97 -10.06 11.39
N VAL A 216 -6.17 -10.79 10.30
CA VAL A 216 -6.70 -10.24 9.03
C VAL A 216 -8.15 -9.83 9.24
N ILE A 217 -8.51 -8.63 8.80
CA ILE A 217 -9.89 -8.13 8.78
C ILE A 217 -10.45 -8.28 7.37
N ALA A 218 -9.73 -7.80 6.35
CA ALA A 218 -10.09 -7.95 4.95
C ALA A 218 -8.84 -7.92 4.07
N ILE A 219 -8.83 -8.68 2.97
CA ILE A 219 -7.78 -8.67 1.95
C ILE A 219 -8.39 -8.07 0.69
N ASN A 220 -7.86 -6.93 0.22
CA ASN A 220 -8.32 -6.26 -1.00
C ASN A 220 -9.87 -6.10 -1.07
N PRO A 221 -10.51 -5.48 -0.06
CA PRO A 221 -11.96 -5.28 -0.09
C PRO A 221 -12.35 -4.48 -1.34
N ARG A 222 -13.42 -4.91 -2.01
CA ARG A 222 -13.89 -4.31 -3.28
C ARG A 222 -14.78 -3.11 -3.04
N SER A 223 -15.30 -2.95 -1.82
CA SER A 223 -16.16 -1.83 -1.45
C SER A 223 -15.92 -1.29 -0.05
N ALA A 224 -16.25 0.00 0.14
CA ALA A 224 -16.27 0.61 1.46
C ALA A 224 -17.27 -0.09 2.40
N ARG A 225 -18.38 -0.61 1.87
CA ARG A 225 -19.38 -1.34 2.66
C ARG A 225 -18.85 -2.67 3.19
N GLU A 226 -18.20 -3.45 2.32
CA GLU A 226 -17.53 -4.71 2.69
C GLU A 226 -16.45 -4.46 3.75
N GLN A 227 -15.62 -3.44 3.54
CA GLN A 227 -14.60 -3.05 4.50
C GLN A 227 -15.21 -2.71 5.88
N HIS A 228 -16.25 -1.86 5.92
CA HIS A 228 -16.89 -1.48 7.18
C HIS A 228 -17.52 -2.68 7.89
N ALA A 229 -18.21 -3.56 7.14
CA ALA A 229 -18.81 -4.76 7.71
C ALA A 229 -17.75 -5.70 8.31
N ALA A 230 -16.62 -5.92 7.63
CA ALA A 230 -15.53 -6.75 8.14
C ALA A 230 -14.87 -6.14 9.39
N VAL A 231 -14.67 -4.82 9.40
CA VAL A 231 -14.15 -4.09 10.58
C VAL A 231 -15.11 -4.24 11.75
N GLU A 232 -16.41 -3.98 11.54
CA GLU A 232 -17.43 -4.09 12.59
C GLU A 232 -17.52 -5.52 13.14
N GLN A 233 -17.48 -6.53 12.27
CA GLN A 233 -17.48 -7.94 12.68
C GLN A 233 -16.26 -8.28 13.56
N HIS A 234 -15.06 -7.82 13.19
CA HIS A 234 -13.86 -8.10 13.97
C HIS A 234 -13.90 -7.44 15.36
N PHE A 235 -14.28 -6.16 15.44
CA PHE A 235 -14.22 -5.39 16.69
C PHE A 235 -15.46 -5.54 17.58
N SER A 236 -16.55 -6.11 17.07
CA SER A 236 -17.68 -6.55 17.90
C SER A 236 -17.43 -7.93 18.52
N ALA A 237 -16.71 -8.82 17.83
CA ALA A 237 -16.53 -10.20 18.26
C ALA A 237 -15.23 -10.50 19.00
N SER A 238 -14.09 -9.91 18.57
CA SER A 238 -12.76 -10.46 18.92
C SER A 238 -11.77 -9.45 19.51
N CYS A 239 -11.91 -8.16 19.24
CA CYS A 239 -10.91 -7.15 19.61
C CYS A 239 -11.54 -5.79 19.91
N ARG A 240 -10.77 -4.88 20.52
CA ARG A 240 -11.19 -3.49 20.72
C ARG A 240 -10.65 -2.59 19.61
N LEU A 241 -11.53 -1.79 19.00
CA LEU A 241 -11.14 -0.85 17.93
C LEU A 241 -10.18 0.22 18.46
N PHE A 242 -10.37 0.68 19.68
CA PHE A 242 -9.46 1.61 20.35
C PHE A 242 -8.81 0.93 21.56
N GLY A 243 -7.53 1.25 21.80
CA GLY A 243 -6.82 0.84 23.03
C GLY A 243 -7.44 1.49 24.26
N ASN A 244 -7.04 1.04 25.46
CA ASN A 244 -7.49 1.66 26.70
C ASN A 244 -6.93 3.10 26.77
N PRO A 245 -7.59 4.08 27.42
CA PRO A 245 -7.04 5.44 27.58
C PRO A 245 -5.66 5.47 28.25
N ARG A 246 -5.34 4.43 29.04
CA ARG A 246 -4.01 4.22 29.62
C ARG A 246 -2.92 3.90 28.59
N ASP A 247 -3.27 3.27 27.47
CA ASP A 247 -2.35 2.93 26.38
C ASP A 247 -2.05 4.13 25.46
N ILE A 248 -2.87 5.20 25.55
CA ILE A 248 -2.72 6.45 24.78
C ILE A 248 -1.88 7.49 25.55
N MET A 249 -1.98 7.49 26.88
CA MET A 249 -1.25 8.43 27.75
C MET A 249 0.13 7.93 28.19
N TYR A 250 0.36 6.62 28.16
CA TYR A 250 1.66 6.00 28.41
C TYR A 250 1.89 4.90 27.37
N PRO A 251 2.76 5.07 26.36
CA PRO A 251 3.34 3.92 25.69
C PRO A 251 3.97 3.03 26.76
N PRO A 252 4.02 1.68 26.60
CA PRO A 252 4.72 0.83 27.55
C PRO A 252 6.15 1.34 27.65
N MET A 253 6.46 2.03 28.75
CA MET A 253 7.81 2.35 29.14
C MET A 253 8.48 0.99 29.29
N GLY A 254 9.23 0.56 28.28
CA GLY A 254 10.16 -0.55 28.44
C GLY A 254 10.97 -0.30 29.70
N ASP A 255 11.22 -1.34 30.48
CA ASP A 255 11.81 -1.37 31.83
C ASP A 255 13.04 -0.45 32.04
N PHE A 256 12.87 0.87 31.98
CA PHE A 256 13.95 1.85 32.10
C PHE A 256 14.24 2.19 33.56
N GLU A 257 13.34 1.83 34.47
CA GLU A 257 13.50 2.09 35.91
C GLU A 257 14.38 1.08 36.66
N ARG A 258 15.02 0.13 35.97
CA ARG A 258 16.07 -0.71 36.58
C ARG A 258 17.50 -0.28 36.28
N LEU A 259 17.72 0.76 35.45
CA LEU A 259 19.07 1.30 35.18
C LEU A 259 19.39 2.62 35.90
N ALA A 260 18.48 3.15 36.70
CA ALA A 260 18.75 4.30 37.57
C ALA A 260 18.99 3.89 39.04
N ARG A 261 19.87 2.91 39.28
CA ARG A 261 20.62 2.92 40.54
C ARG A 261 21.89 3.72 40.27
N PRO A 262 22.15 4.84 40.98
CA PRO A 262 23.41 5.55 40.80
C PRO A 262 24.53 4.59 41.15
N MET A 263 25.33 4.23 40.14
CA MET A 263 26.64 3.62 40.36
C MET A 263 27.43 4.61 41.21
N GLY A 264 27.52 4.35 42.51
CA GLY A 264 28.37 5.10 43.40
C GLY A 264 29.77 5.13 42.80
N LEU A 265 30.30 6.34 42.60
CA LEU A 265 31.66 6.55 42.13
C LEU A 265 32.62 5.67 42.96
N PRO A 266 33.46 4.82 42.34
CA PRO A 266 34.46 4.10 43.10
C PRO A 266 35.41 5.12 43.74
N GLY A 267 35.58 5.02 45.06
CA GLY A 267 36.42 5.91 45.84
C GLY A 267 37.85 5.96 45.29
N MET A 268 38.39 7.17 45.16
CA MET A 268 39.79 7.40 44.77
C MET A 268 40.71 6.63 45.73
N ARG A 269 41.43 5.62 45.21
CA ARG A 269 42.52 4.98 45.95
C ARG A 269 43.65 5.98 46.08
N ARG A 270 44.10 6.24 47.31
CA ARG A 270 45.31 7.03 47.59
C ARG A 270 46.51 6.40 46.87
N PRO A 271 47.40 7.21 46.25
CA PRO A 271 48.65 6.69 45.72
C PRO A 271 49.53 6.17 46.86
N PRO A 272 50.32 5.10 46.62
CA PRO A 272 51.24 4.56 47.63
C PRO A 272 52.39 5.55 47.88
N PRO A 273 52.97 5.56 49.10
CA PRO A 273 54.05 6.47 49.43
C PRO A 273 55.34 6.11 48.67
N HIS A 274 56.03 7.14 48.21
CA HIS A 274 57.35 7.10 47.61
C HIS A 274 58.35 6.36 48.53
N ARG A 275 58.89 5.21 48.11
CA ARG A 275 60.12 4.67 48.69
C ARG A 275 61.32 5.18 47.89
N ARG A 276 62.28 5.76 48.63
CA ARG A 276 63.59 6.21 48.17
C ARG A 276 64.54 5.01 48.03
N GLY A 277 65.53 5.18 47.15
CA GLY A 277 66.79 4.41 47.11
C GLY A 277 66.74 3.20 46.17
N ALA A 278 67.79 2.88 45.41
CA ALA A 278 69.09 3.48 45.20
C ALA A 278 69.64 2.91 43.88
N MET A 279 70.46 3.69 43.19
CA MET A 279 71.35 3.22 42.11
C MET A 279 72.30 2.14 42.61
N LEU A 280 72.63 1.16 41.77
CA LEU A 280 73.92 0.41 41.63
C LEU A 280 73.75 -0.43 40.34
N TYR A 281 74.25 -0.02 39.17
CA TYR A 281 75.60 -0.18 38.58
C TYR A 281 76.08 -1.65 38.36
N GLU A 282 76.62 -1.86 37.14
CA GLU A 282 77.49 -2.96 36.64
C GLU A 282 76.81 -4.28 36.24
N MET A 283 77.09 -4.92 35.10
CA MET A 283 78.07 -4.74 34.01
C MET A 283 77.47 -5.31 32.71
#